data_AF-D8T6A7-F1
#
_entry.id   AF-D8T6A7-F1
#
_cell.length_a   1.000
_cell.length_b   1.000
_cell.length_c   1.000
_cell.angle_alpha   90.00
_cell.angle_beta   90.00
_cell.angle_gamma   90.00
#
_symmetry.space_group_name_H-M   'P 1'
#
loop_
_entity.id
_entity.type
_entity.pdbx_description
1 polymer ?
#
loop_
_entity_poly.entity_id
_entity_poly.type
_entity_poly.pdbx_seq_one_letter_code
_entity_poly.pdbx_strand_id
1 'polypeptide(L)'
;MEMKALERRLGMAADREVLRKAEELLHLCRMEFDAAAFGIGDVCRSVLCFEIACSMMQVPFDRQKGIKLSGLSDKAYNRSLTTVQNALGIRTSLNVRELAVQFGCVRLIQAVQRVLAAYKERFLATFPEARRRSADFDRPVFTSVAFYLCARKQKASIDKAKLMEVSSTSDPEFSNVAASMTDICFDLVGVEKEKSE
;
A
#
# COMPACT_ATOMS: atom_id res chain seq x y z
N MET A 1 -8.83 24.17 2.36
CA MET A 1 -9.43 24.19 3.71
C MET A 1 -8.29 24.14 4.72
N GLU A 2 -8.36 24.87 5.83
CA GLU A 2 -7.30 24.84 6.85
C GLU A 2 -7.34 23.52 7.65
N MET A 3 -6.17 22.96 8.00
CA MET A 3 -6.09 21.66 8.69
C MET A 3 -6.73 21.67 10.07
N LYS A 4 -6.64 22.80 10.79
CA LYS A 4 -7.29 23.00 12.10
C LYS A 4 -8.82 23.08 12.01
N ALA A 5 -9.37 23.49 10.87
CA ALA A 5 -10.80 23.41 10.63
C ALA A 5 -11.20 21.96 10.29
N LEU A 6 -10.35 21.24 9.56
CA LEU A 6 -10.55 19.85 9.20
C LEU A 6 -10.57 18.93 10.43
N GLU A 7 -9.62 19.11 11.33
CA GLU A 7 -9.51 18.45 12.64
C GLU A 7 -10.83 18.53 13.43
N ARG A 8 -11.37 19.75 13.58
CA ARG A 8 -12.64 19.99 14.27
C ARG A 8 -13.82 19.29 13.60
N ARG A 9 -13.84 19.24 12.26
CA ARG A 9 -14.90 18.56 11.49
C ARG A 9 -14.80 17.04 11.54
N LEU A 10 -13.59 16.51 11.68
CA LEU A 10 -13.34 15.08 11.90
C LEU A 10 -13.65 14.67 13.35
N GLY A 11 -13.69 15.63 14.26
CA GLY A 11 -13.94 15.42 15.68
C GLY A 11 -12.78 14.67 16.34
N MET A 12 -11.55 15.00 15.92
CA MET A 12 -10.32 14.43 16.48
C MET A 12 -9.48 15.53 17.13
N ALA A 13 -8.62 15.17 18.07
CA ALA A 13 -7.61 16.05 18.64
C ALA A 13 -6.25 15.60 18.06
N ALA A 14 -5.83 16.26 16.99
CA ALA A 14 -4.58 15.94 16.32
C ALA A 14 -3.46 16.76 16.94
N ASP A 15 -2.31 16.12 17.22
CA ASP A 15 -1.15 16.85 17.71
C ASP A 15 -0.70 17.91 16.71
N ARG A 16 -0.08 18.98 17.23
CA ARG A 16 0.42 20.10 16.40
C ARG A 16 1.36 19.63 15.29
N GLU A 17 2.11 18.56 15.53
CA GLU A 17 3.01 17.95 14.55
C GLU A 17 2.25 17.30 13.38
N VAL A 18 1.11 16.65 13.64
CA VAL A 18 0.24 16.06 12.61
C VAL A 18 -0.34 17.16 11.73
N LEU A 19 -0.83 18.25 12.34
CA LEU A 19 -1.36 19.40 11.62
C LEU A 19 -0.29 20.03 10.70
N ARG A 20 0.92 20.25 11.23
CA ARG A 20 2.03 20.78 10.44
C ARG A 20 2.39 19.84 9.29
N LYS A 21 2.44 18.53 9.56
CA LYS A 21 2.76 17.54 8.51
C LYS A 21 1.69 17.53 7.42
N ALA A 22 0.41 17.56 7.78
CA ALA A 22 -0.69 17.63 6.84
C ALA A 22 -0.61 18.89 5.96
N GLU A 23 -0.28 20.05 6.54
CA GLU A 23 -0.07 21.30 5.80
C GLU A 23 1.09 21.23 4.82
N GLU A 24 2.24 20.66 5.23
CA GLU A 24 3.39 20.42 4.35
C GLU A 24 2.99 19.54 3.16
N LEU A 25 2.29 18.43 3.41
CA LEU A 25 1.81 17.53 2.36
C LEU A 25 0.83 18.21 1.41
N LEU A 26 -0.07 19.04 1.93
CA LEU A 26 -1.02 19.79 1.12
C LEU A 26 -0.33 20.84 0.24
N HIS A 27 0.69 21.52 0.78
CA HIS A 27 1.48 22.47 0.02
C HIS A 27 2.21 21.78 -1.13
N LEU A 28 2.91 20.69 -0.83
CA LEU A 28 3.59 19.88 -1.84
C LEU A 28 2.61 19.35 -2.90
N CYS A 29 1.43 18.87 -2.49
CA CYS A 29 0.39 18.38 -3.40
C CYS A 29 -0.18 19.47 -4.32
N ARG A 30 -0.14 20.74 -3.90
CA ARG A 30 -0.56 21.86 -4.74
C ARG A 30 0.51 22.27 -5.75
N MET A 31 1.78 22.06 -5.43
CA MET A 31 2.90 22.42 -6.30
C MET A 31 3.20 21.34 -7.34
N GLU A 32 3.20 20.07 -6.93
CA GLU A 32 3.71 18.96 -7.74
C GLU A 32 2.60 18.19 -8.48
N PHE A 33 1.33 18.37 -8.12
CA PHE A 33 0.25 17.52 -8.59
C PHE A 33 -0.99 18.32 -9.02
N ASP A 34 -1.38 18.20 -10.28
CA ASP A 34 -2.64 18.76 -10.79
C ASP A 34 -3.83 17.87 -10.39
N ALA A 35 -4.34 18.08 -9.18
CA ALA A 35 -5.48 17.33 -8.64
C ALA A 35 -6.78 17.54 -9.44
N ALA A 36 -6.93 18.68 -10.13
CA ALA A 36 -8.11 18.96 -10.92
C ALA A 36 -8.21 18.03 -12.14
N ALA A 37 -7.07 17.70 -12.76
CA ALA A 37 -6.99 16.73 -13.85
C ALA A 37 -7.49 15.32 -13.46
N PHE A 38 -7.47 14.99 -12.16
CA PHE A 38 -7.95 13.72 -11.61
C PHE A 38 -9.33 13.81 -10.92
N GLY A 39 -10.03 14.95 -11.06
CA GLY A 39 -11.34 15.17 -10.44
C GLY A 39 -11.29 15.28 -8.91
N ILE A 40 -10.13 15.60 -8.35
CA ILE A 40 -9.92 15.74 -6.90
C ILE A 40 -10.08 17.22 -6.52
N GLY A 41 -11.20 17.56 -5.88
CA GLY A 41 -11.46 18.91 -5.40
C GLY A 41 -10.59 19.33 -4.21
N ASP A 42 -10.49 20.63 -3.93
CA ASP A 42 -9.62 21.17 -2.89
C ASP A 42 -9.94 20.69 -1.47
N VAL A 43 -11.22 20.49 -1.16
CA VAL A 43 -11.65 19.92 0.14
C VAL A 43 -11.18 18.48 0.25
N CYS A 44 -11.39 17.68 -0.80
CA CYS A 44 -10.92 16.30 -0.87
C CYS A 44 -9.39 16.22 -0.73
N ARG A 45 -8.64 17.04 -1.48
CA ARG A 45 -7.18 17.14 -1.36
C ARG A 45 -6.73 17.40 0.09
N SER A 46 -7.42 18.32 0.77
CA SER A 46 -7.12 18.63 2.19
C SER A 46 -7.37 17.41 3.10
N VAL A 47 -8.46 16.66 2.89
CA VAL A 47 -8.78 15.45 3.65
C VAL A 47 -7.76 14.34 3.39
N LEU A 48 -7.40 14.10 2.12
CA LEU A 48 -6.44 13.06 1.74
C LEU A 48 -5.05 13.32 2.34
N CYS A 49 -4.53 14.55 2.25
CA CYS A 49 -3.24 14.91 2.85
C CYS A 49 -3.26 14.75 4.38
N PHE A 50 -4.41 14.99 5.02
CA PHE A 50 -4.57 14.78 6.46
C PHE A 50 -4.56 13.29 6.83
N GLU A 51 -5.30 12.45 6.12
CA GLU A 51 -5.26 10.98 6.34
C GLU A 51 -3.84 10.44 6.16
N ILE A 52 -3.13 10.90 5.12
CA ILE A 52 -1.74 10.48 4.88
C ILE A 52 -0.84 10.90 6.04
N ALA A 53 -0.96 12.13 6.55
CA ALA A 53 -0.18 12.59 7.69
C ALA A 53 -0.46 11.76 8.95
N CYS A 54 -1.74 11.48 9.24
CA CYS A 54 -2.12 10.60 10.35
C CYS A 54 -1.50 9.20 10.18
N SER A 55 -1.56 8.63 8.97
CA SER A 55 -0.96 7.33 8.67
C SER A 55 0.56 7.32 8.89
N MET A 56 1.27 8.37 8.44
CA MET A 56 2.72 8.49 8.62
C MET A 56 3.12 8.61 10.09
N MET A 57 2.27 9.24 10.91
CA MET A 57 2.52 9.47 12.33
C MET A 57 1.84 8.42 13.23
N GLN A 58 1.27 7.36 12.65
CA GLN A 58 0.55 6.29 13.35
C GLN A 58 -0.59 6.79 14.26
N VAL A 59 -1.21 7.91 13.88
CA VAL A 59 -2.37 8.49 14.57
C VAL A 59 -3.65 7.90 13.98
N PRO A 60 -4.59 7.42 14.81
CA PRO A 60 -5.84 6.86 14.31
C PRO A 60 -6.66 7.92 13.56
N PHE A 61 -7.15 7.55 12.38
CA PHE A 61 -7.97 8.40 11.53
C PHE A 61 -9.30 7.71 11.19
N ASP A 62 -10.41 8.40 11.41
CA ASP A 62 -11.74 7.90 11.06
C ASP A 62 -11.99 8.09 9.56
N ARG A 63 -11.64 7.05 8.79
CA ARG A 63 -11.77 7.03 7.33
C ARG A 63 -13.22 7.22 6.86
N GLN A 64 -14.22 6.75 7.62
CA GLN A 64 -15.63 6.91 7.24
C GLN A 64 -16.07 8.37 7.30
N LYS A 65 -15.60 9.12 8.31
CA LYS A 65 -15.80 10.58 8.35
C LYS A 65 -15.00 11.30 7.26
N GLY A 66 -13.77 10.88 7.00
CA GLY A 66 -12.95 11.41 5.90
C GLY A 66 -13.65 11.30 4.55
N ILE A 67 -14.15 10.10 4.21
CA ILE A 67 -14.91 9.86 2.98
C ILE A 67 -16.13 10.78 2.89
N LYS A 68 -16.94 10.87 3.94
CA LYS A 68 -18.11 11.77 3.97
C LYS A 68 -17.73 13.24 3.77
N LEU A 69 -16.64 13.70 4.39
CA LEU A 69 -16.17 15.09 4.28
C LEU A 69 -15.56 15.40 2.90
N SER A 70 -14.96 14.40 2.25
CA SER A 70 -14.38 14.54 0.90
C SER A 70 -15.44 14.66 -0.20
N GLY A 71 -16.66 14.17 0.05
CA GLY A 71 -17.73 14.11 -0.94
C GLY A 71 -17.56 12.99 -1.98
N LEU A 72 -16.59 12.10 -1.81
CA LEU A 72 -16.33 10.97 -2.70
C LEU A 72 -17.04 9.69 -2.24
N SER A 73 -17.25 8.76 -3.17
CA SER A 73 -17.56 7.36 -2.81
C SER A 73 -16.32 6.66 -2.25
N ASP A 74 -16.47 5.60 -1.47
CA ASP A 74 -15.33 4.81 -0.94
C ASP A 74 -14.33 4.41 -2.05
N LYS A 75 -14.84 3.96 -3.21
CA LYS A 75 -14.00 3.57 -4.33
C LYS A 75 -13.25 4.74 -4.95
N ALA A 76 -13.90 5.90 -5.10
CA ALA A 76 -13.24 7.10 -5.61
C ALA A 76 -12.21 7.63 -4.62
N TYR A 77 -12.55 7.64 -3.32
CA TYR A 77 -11.67 8.06 -2.24
C TYR A 77 -10.38 7.25 -2.21
N ASN A 78 -10.48 5.91 -2.24
CA ASN A 78 -9.32 5.04 -2.23
C ASN A 78 -8.41 5.27 -3.44
N ARG A 79 -9.00 5.41 -4.63
CA ARG A 79 -8.24 5.73 -5.84
C ARG A 79 -7.51 7.07 -5.71
N SER A 80 -8.22 8.12 -5.28
CA SER A 80 -7.64 9.46 -5.09
C SER A 80 -6.55 9.46 -4.01
N LEU A 81 -6.71 8.71 -2.93
CA LEU A 81 -5.69 8.54 -1.88
C LEU A 81 -4.42 7.93 -2.46
N THR A 82 -4.55 6.83 -3.20
CA THR A 82 -3.41 6.20 -3.90
C THR A 82 -2.75 7.14 -4.90
N THR A 83 -3.53 7.87 -5.70
CA THR A 83 -3.00 8.84 -6.66
C THR A 83 -2.19 9.95 -5.97
N VAL A 84 -2.75 10.55 -4.90
CA VAL A 84 -2.07 11.61 -4.15
C VAL A 84 -0.82 11.07 -3.44
N GLN A 85 -0.88 9.88 -2.84
CA GLN A 85 0.28 9.24 -2.23
C GLN A 85 1.40 9.01 -3.26
N ASN A 86 1.07 8.45 -4.42
CA ASN A 86 2.04 8.23 -5.51
C ASN A 86 2.62 9.55 -6.03
N ALA A 87 1.80 10.57 -6.23
CA ALA A 87 2.24 11.88 -6.70
C ALA A 87 3.19 12.57 -5.72
N LEU A 88 2.97 12.38 -4.41
CA LEU A 88 3.83 12.92 -3.37
C LEU A 88 5.06 12.05 -3.08
N GLY A 89 5.25 10.94 -3.81
CA GLY A 89 6.30 9.95 -3.52
C GLY A 89 6.13 9.29 -2.14
N ILE A 90 4.96 9.44 -1.52
CA ILE A 90 4.64 8.84 -0.24
C ILE A 90 4.28 7.40 -0.51
N ARG A 91 5.22 6.52 -0.15
CA ARG A 91 5.18 5.10 -0.43
C ARG A 91 3.87 4.51 0.06
N THR A 92 3.03 4.12 -0.89
CA THR A 92 1.83 3.34 -0.63
C THR A 92 2.28 1.95 -0.19
N SER A 93 2.28 1.69 1.12
CA SER A 93 2.29 0.31 1.57
C SER A 93 1.01 -0.32 1.01
N LEU A 94 1.11 -1.12 -0.05
CA LEU A 94 -0.02 -1.90 -0.55
C LEU A 94 -0.54 -2.71 0.64
N ASN A 95 -1.73 -2.36 1.12
CA ASN A 95 -2.27 -3.01 2.28
C ASN A 95 -2.76 -4.39 1.81
N VAL A 96 -2.15 -5.47 2.33
CA VAL A 96 -2.52 -6.86 2.00
C VAL A 96 -4.04 -7.06 2.10
N ARG A 97 -4.69 -6.37 3.05
CA ARG A 97 -6.15 -6.40 3.23
C ARG A 97 -6.92 -5.78 2.06
N GLU A 98 -6.47 -4.65 1.50
CA GLU A 98 -7.14 -4.02 0.36
C GLU A 98 -7.03 -4.90 -0.90
N LEU A 99 -5.86 -5.48 -1.17
CA LEU A 99 -5.68 -6.49 -2.23
C LEU A 99 -6.60 -7.69 -1.99
N ALA A 100 -6.63 -8.20 -0.77
CA ALA A 100 -7.46 -9.35 -0.44
C ALA A 100 -8.96 -9.08 -0.61
N VAL A 101 -9.44 -7.87 -0.35
CA VAL A 101 -10.82 -7.47 -0.65
C VAL A 101 -11.04 -7.32 -2.15
N GLN A 102 -10.10 -6.68 -2.87
CA GLN A 102 -10.20 -6.43 -4.32
C GLN A 102 -10.23 -7.72 -5.15
N PHE A 103 -9.48 -8.73 -4.73
CA PHE A 103 -9.42 -10.05 -5.38
C PHE A 103 -10.31 -11.10 -4.70
N GLY A 104 -11.13 -10.72 -3.71
CA GLY A 104 -12.03 -11.65 -3.01
C GLY A 104 -11.34 -12.73 -2.18
N CYS A 105 -10.04 -12.58 -1.91
CA CYS A 105 -9.18 -13.58 -1.27
C CYS A 105 -8.77 -13.18 0.16
N VAL A 106 -9.72 -12.73 0.99
CA VAL A 106 -9.49 -12.29 2.39
C VAL A 106 -8.80 -13.36 3.25
N ARG A 107 -9.00 -14.64 2.93
CA ARG A 107 -8.37 -15.78 3.61
C ARG A 107 -6.85 -15.84 3.40
N LEU A 108 -6.32 -15.18 2.37
CA LEU A 108 -4.88 -15.15 2.07
C LEU A 108 -4.12 -14.14 2.93
N ILE A 109 -4.79 -13.17 3.59
CA ILE A 109 -4.11 -12.09 4.32
C ILE A 109 -3.07 -12.63 5.31
N GLN A 110 -3.47 -13.61 6.13
CA GLN A 110 -2.62 -14.21 7.15
C GLN A 110 -1.47 -15.06 6.56
N ALA A 111 -1.67 -15.63 5.37
CA ALA A 111 -0.61 -16.37 4.68
C ALA A 111 0.42 -15.40 4.09
N VAL A 112 -0.05 -14.34 3.44
CA VAL A 112 0.77 -13.33 2.79
C VAL A 112 1.61 -12.55 3.81
N GLN A 113 1.02 -12.16 4.93
CA GLN A 113 1.76 -11.51 6.03
C GLN A 113 2.87 -12.42 6.59
N ARG A 114 2.62 -13.73 6.74
CA ARG A 114 3.64 -14.69 7.16
C ARG A 114 4.76 -14.84 6.15
N VAL A 115 4.43 -14.92 4.86
CA VAL A 115 5.43 -14.98 3.77
C VAL A 115 6.29 -13.73 3.74
N LEU A 116 5.69 -12.54 3.83
CA LEU A 116 6.43 -11.28 3.84
C LEU A 116 7.36 -11.16 5.06
N ALA A 117 6.89 -11.55 6.24
CA ALA A 117 7.71 -11.56 7.45
C ALA A 117 8.90 -12.52 7.33
N ALA A 118 8.64 -13.77 6.90
CA ALA A 118 9.68 -14.78 6.72
C ALA A 118 10.66 -14.39 5.60
N TYR A 119 10.17 -13.82 4.50
CA TYR A 119 11.02 -13.33 3.41
C TYR A 119 11.94 -12.22 3.90
N LYS A 120 11.42 -11.24 4.64
CA LYS A 120 12.23 -10.15 5.21
C LYS A 120 13.30 -10.69 6.15
N GLU A 121 12.94 -11.59 7.07
CA GLU A 121 13.89 -12.18 8.03
C GLU A 121 14.99 -12.98 7.32
N ARG A 122 14.60 -13.89 6.41
CA ARG A 122 15.54 -14.76 5.69
C ARG A 122 16.39 -13.99 4.69
N PHE A 123 15.82 -13.04 3.96
CA PHE A 123 16.56 -12.19 3.03
C PHE A 123 17.58 -11.32 3.77
N LEU A 124 17.24 -10.78 4.95
CA LEU A 124 18.20 -10.05 5.79
C LEU A 124 19.30 -10.97 6.36
N ALA A 125 19.01 -12.25 6.60
CA ALA A 125 20.00 -13.24 7.03
C ALA A 125 20.98 -13.62 5.90
N THR A 126 20.54 -13.59 4.63
CA THR A 126 21.39 -13.93 3.47
C THR A 126 22.37 -12.81 3.07
N PHE A 127 22.16 -11.56 3.51
CA PHE A 127 22.99 -10.41 3.11
C PHE A 127 23.85 -9.80 4.24
N PRO A 128 25.11 -9.39 3.95
CA PRO A 128 25.93 -8.59 4.85
C PRO A 128 25.26 -7.25 5.21
N GLU A 129 25.54 -6.73 6.42
CA GLU A 129 24.96 -5.50 6.98
C GLU A 129 24.94 -4.29 6.04
N ALA A 130 25.95 -4.17 5.18
CA ALA A 130 26.08 -3.09 4.21
C ALA A 130 24.94 -3.03 3.17
N ARG A 131 24.34 -4.17 2.77
CA ARG A 131 23.19 -4.20 1.84
C ARG A 131 21.82 -4.25 2.52
N ARG A 132 21.76 -4.43 3.85
CA ARG A 132 20.48 -4.46 4.59
C ARG A 132 19.73 -3.13 4.50
N ARG A 133 20.45 -2.01 4.37
CA ARG A 133 19.86 -0.66 4.23
C ARG A 133 19.41 -0.32 2.80
N SER A 134 19.88 -1.04 1.79
CA SER A 134 19.46 -0.82 0.39
C SER A 134 18.28 -1.69 -0.03
N ALA A 135 17.92 -2.70 0.77
CA ALA A 135 16.78 -3.57 0.50
C ALA A 135 15.48 -2.89 0.96
N ASP A 136 14.78 -2.30 0.00
CA ASP A 136 13.52 -1.60 0.24
C ASP A 136 12.33 -2.57 0.21
N PHE A 137 12.06 -3.23 1.33
CA PHE A 137 10.96 -4.22 1.43
C PHE A 137 9.56 -3.59 1.46
N ASP A 138 9.46 -2.26 1.58
CA ASP A 138 8.18 -1.55 1.55
C ASP A 138 7.66 -1.34 0.12
N ARG A 139 8.41 -1.79 -0.89
CA ARG A 139 7.96 -1.71 -2.27
C ARG A 139 6.72 -2.58 -2.50
N PRO A 140 5.68 -2.04 -3.17
CA PRO A 140 4.43 -2.74 -3.42
C PRO A 140 4.60 -4.05 -4.22
N VAL A 141 5.70 -4.19 -4.99
CA VAL A 141 6.06 -5.44 -5.69
C VAL A 141 6.17 -6.63 -4.75
N PHE A 142 6.76 -6.48 -3.56
CA PHE A 142 6.94 -7.61 -2.64
C PHE A 142 5.58 -8.10 -2.14
N THR A 143 4.70 -7.17 -1.79
CA THR A 143 3.33 -7.50 -1.36
C THR A 143 2.53 -8.16 -2.47
N SER A 144 2.59 -7.64 -3.71
CA SER A 144 1.91 -8.24 -4.86
C SER A 144 2.44 -9.64 -5.16
N VAL A 145 3.75 -9.84 -5.18
CA VAL A 145 4.35 -11.15 -5.43
C VAL A 145 3.98 -12.15 -4.34
N ALA A 146 4.08 -11.78 -3.06
CA ALA A 146 3.68 -12.63 -1.95
C ALA A 146 2.21 -13.04 -2.05
N PHE A 147 1.34 -12.09 -2.44
CA PHE A 147 -0.08 -12.32 -2.66
C PHE A 147 -0.33 -13.31 -3.81
N TYR A 148 0.34 -13.13 -4.94
CA TYR A 148 0.26 -14.03 -6.10
C TYR A 148 0.71 -15.46 -5.77
N LEU A 149 1.83 -15.60 -5.07
CA LEU A 149 2.38 -16.90 -4.70
C LEU A 149 1.47 -17.64 -3.70
N CYS A 150 0.97 -16.95 -2.67
CA CYS A 150 0.00 -17.52 -1.74
C CYS A 150 -1.30 -17.94 -2.43
N ALA A 151 -1.75 -17.16 -3.42
CA ALA A 151 -2.95 -17.47 -4.18
C ALA A 151 -2.79 -18.72 -5.04
N ARG A 152 -1.65 -18.85 -5.73
CA ARG A 152 -1.30 -20.07 -6.48
C ARG A 152 -1.33 -21.30 -5.58
N LYS A 153 -0.75 -21.21 -4.38
CA LYS A 153 -0.75 -22.32 -3.40
C LYS A 153 -2.15 -22.72 -2.96
N GLN A 154 -3.07 -21.77 -2.80
CA GLN A 154 -4.47 -22.05 -2.45
C GLN A 154 -5.39 -22.30 -3.66
N LYS A 155 -4.84 -22.46 -4.87
CA LYS A 155 -5.59 -22.62 -6.13
C LYS A 155 -6.61 -21.48 -6.38
N ALA A 156 -6.33 -20.29 -5.85
CA ALA A 156 -7.16 -19.12 -6.06
C ALA A 156 -6.82 -18.47 -7.41
N SER A 157 -7.86 -18.21 -8.22
CA SER A 157 -7.71 -17.55 -9.52
C SER A 157 -7.48 -16.06 -9.33
N ILE A 158 -6.24 -15.61 -9.53
CA ILE A 158 -5.86 -14.19 -9.44
C ILE A 158 -5.29 -13.74 -10.78
N ASP A 159 -5.79 -12.59 -11.23
CA ASP A 159 -5.31 -11.94 -12.45
C ASP A 159 -3.96 -11.25 -12.18
N LYS A 160 -2.89 -11.79 -12.77
CA LYS A 160 -1.52 -11.27 -12.67
C LYS A 160 -1.43 -9.85 -13.24
N ALA A 161 -2.11 -9.56 -14.37
CA ALA A 161 -2.02 -8.26 -15.03
C ALA A 161 -2.61 -7.17 -14.14
N LYS A 162 -3.78 -7.44 -13.55
CA LYS A 162 -4.44 -6.53 -12.61
C LYS A 162 -3.62 -6.31 -11.34
N LEU A 163 -2.93 -7.35 -10.86
CA LEU A 163 -2.08 -7.25 -9.68
C LEU A 163 -0.83 -6.38 -9.97
N MET A 164 -0.22 -6.55 -11.14
CA MET A 164 0.93 -5.76 -11.59
C MET A 164 0.57 -4.28 -11.78
N GLU A 165 -0.61 -3.99 -12.34
CA GLU A 165 -1.16 -2.63 -12.47
C GLU A 165 -1.31 -1.95 -11.10
N VAL A 166 -1.89 -2.66 -10.12
CA VAL A 166 -2.08 -2.16 -8.76
C VAL A 166 -0.75 -1.90 -8.04
N SER A 167 0.27 -2.73 -8.27
CA SER A 167 1.63 -2.47 -7.76
C SER A 167 2.51 -1.58 -8.62
N SER A 168 1.99 -1.06 -9.74
CA SER A 168 2.76 -0.25 -10.71
C SER A 168 4.15 -0.85 -11.01
N THR A 169 4.19 -2.16 -11.21
CA THR A 169 5.44 -2.95 -11.35
C THR A 169 5.54 -3.54 -12.75
N SER A 170 6.77 -3.61 -13.28
CA SER A 170 7.03 -4.25 -14.58
C SER A 170 7.09 -5.78 -14.50
N ASP A 171 6.72 -6.49 -15.58
CA ASP A 171 6.80 -7.95 -15.64
C ASP A 171 8.19 -8.54 -15.28
N PRO A 172 9.33 -8.02 -15.78
CA PRO A 172 10.64 -8.55 -15.43
C PRO A 172 10.95 -8.37 -13.93
N GLU A 173 10.54 -7.25 -13.34
CA GLU A 173 10.72 -7.00 -11.92
C GLU A 173 9.86 -7.92 -11.06
N PHE A 174 8.59 -8.11 -11.44
CA PHE A 174 7.68 -9.03 -10.78
C PHE A 174 8.24 -10.47 -10.81
N SER A 175 8.70 -10.92 -11.97
CA SER A 175 9.24 -12.28 -12.16
C SER A 175 10.51 -12.51 -11.37
N ASN A 176 11.42 -11.52 -11.29
CA ASN A 176 12.63 -11.60 -10.49
C ASN A 176 12.34 -11.72 -8.99
N VAL A 177 11.42 -10.89 -8.47
CA VAL A 177 11.02 -10.94 -7.05
C VAL A 177 10.27 -12.24 -6.75
N ALA A 178 9.45 -12.74 -7.68
CA ALA A 178 8.76 -14.02 -7.55
C ALA A 178 9.71 -15.22 -7.48
N ALA A 179 10.74 -15.26 -8.32
CA ALA A 179 11.78 -16.28 -8.25
C ALA A 179 12.51 -16.23 -6.91
N SER A 180 13.00 -15.04 -6.51
CA SER A 180 13.71 -14.85 -5.24
C SER A 180 12.86 -15.26 -4.02
N MET A 181 11.59 -14.87 -3.98
CA MET A 181 10.69 -15.20 -2.88
C MET A 181 10.32 -16.69 -2.86
N THR A 182 10.22 -17.33 -4.02
CA THR A 182 10.02 -18.78 -4.11
C THR A 182 11.23 -19.55 -3.59
N ASP A 183 12.45 -19.13 -3.92
CA ASP A 183 13.67 -19.80 -3.47
C ASP A 183 13.87 -19.66 -1.95
N ILE A 184 13.65 -18.46 -1.41
CA ILE A 184 13.89 -18.15 0.01
C ILE A 184 12.77 -18.68 0.93
N CYS A 185 11.53 -18.69 0.45
CA CYS A 185 10.34 -19.08 1.22
C CYS A 185 9.63 -20.30 0.64
N PHE A 186 10.36 -21.23 0.00
CA PHE A 186 9.78 -22.41 -0.66
C PHE A 186 8.86 -23.23 0.25
N ASP A 187 9.15 -23.33 1.54
CA ASP A 187 8.30 -23.96 2.54
C ASP A 187 6.92 -23.29 2.69
N LEU A 188 6.85 -21.97 2.53
CA LEU A 188 5.62 -21.20 2.70
C LEU A 188 4.84 -21.02 1.39
N VAL A 189 5.53 -20.84 0.26
CA VAL A 189 4.92 -20.57 -1.05
C VAL A 189 5.03 -21.69 -2.07
N GLY A 190 5.85 -22.71 -1.79
CA GLY A 190 6.02 -23.86 -2.65
C GLY A 190 4.70 -24.59 -2.85
N VAL A 191 4.41 -24.88 -4.11
CA VAL A 191 3.42 -25.87 -4.51
C VAL A 191 4.24 -27.13 -4.76
N GLU A 192 3.97 -28.22 -4.04
CA GLU A 192 4.62 -29.50 -4.32
C GLU A 192 4.54 -29.74 -5.82
N LYS A 193 5.69 -29.91 -6.48
CA LYS A 193 5.71 -30.48 -7.82
C LYS A 193 5.15 -31.88 -7.64
N GLU A 194 3.92 -32.12 -8.08
CA GLU A 194 3.49 -33.47 -8.42
C GLU A 194 4.60 -34.06 -9.29
N LYS A 195 5.28 -35.08 -8.74
CA LYS A 195 6.15 -35.95 -9.52
C LYS A 195 5.25 -36.57 -10.58
N SER A 196 5.33 -36.09 -11.80
CA SER A 196 4.96 -36.88 -12.97
C SER A 196 6.05 -37.95 -13.09
N GLU A 197 5.77 -39.15 -12.57
CA GLU A 197 6.42 -40.38 -13.02
C GLU A 197 5.94 -40.75 -14.42
#